data_AF-A0A9X8VC97-F1
#
_entry.id   AF-A0A9X8VC97-F1
#
_cell.length_a   1.000
_cell.length_b   1.000
_cell.length_c   1.000
_cell.angle_alpha   90.00
_cell.angle_beta   90.00
_cell.angle_gamma   90.00
#
_symmetry.space_group_name_H-M   'P 1'
#
loop_
_entity.id
_entity.type
_entity.pdbx_description
1 polymer ?
#
loop_
_entity_poly.entity_id
_entity_poly.type
_entity_poly.pdbx_seq_one_letter_code
_entity_poly.pdbx_strand_id
1 'polypeptide(L)'
;MMPIIYTPTVGEACEHFSDIYRRARGLFISYPNRDRIDDMLQNATKQNVKVIVVTDGERILGLGDQGIGGMGIPIGKLSLYTACGGISPAYTLPVVLDVGTNNPQRLNDPLYMGWRHPRISGEEYHAFVEEFIQAVKRRWP
;
A
#
# COMPACT_ATOMS: atom_id res chain seq x y z
N MET A 1 -14.03 1.82 -18.85
CA MET A 1 -12.85 2.20 -18.04
C MET A 1 -12.95 1.75 -16.58
N MET A 2 -14.05 2.03 -15.85
CA MET A 2 -14.16 1.69 -14.42
C MET A 2 -13.92 0.20 -14.07
N PRO A 3 -14.42 -0.80 -14.82
CA PRO A 3 -14.15 -2.22 -14.52
C PRO A 3 -12.70 -2.65 -14.76
N ILE A 4 -11.91 -1.84 -15.48
CA ILE A 4 -10.49 -2.10 -15.76
C ILE A 4 -9.61 -1.51 -14.65
N ILE A 5 -9.93 -0.31 -14.16
CA ILE A 5 -9.14 0.39 -13.13
C ILE A 5 -9.52 -0.07 -11.70
N TYR A 6 -10.69 -0.69 -11.53
CA TYR A 6 -11.18 -1.13 -10.24
C TYR A 6 -11.69 -2.58 -10.30
N THR A 7 -12.65 -2.95 -9.46
CA THR A 7 -13.23 -4.29 -9.45
C THR A 7 -13.88 -4.64 -10.80
N PRO A 8 -13.65 -5.86 -11.34
CA PRO A 8 -12.90 -6.97 -10.75
C PRO A 8 -11.38 -6.97 -11.05
N THR A 9 -10.94 -6.33 -12.13
CA THR A 9 -9.57 -6.42 -12.68
C THR A 9 -8.47 -6.00 -11.70
N VAL A 10 -8.75 -5.06 -10.80
CA VAL A 10 -7.77 -4.65 -9.77
C VAL A 10 -7.39 -5.80 -8.83
N GLY A 11 -8.27 -6.78 -8.63
CA GLY A 11 -7.98 -7.96 -7.82
C GLY A 11 -6.89 -8.83 -8.46
N GLU A 12 -7.06 -9.18 -9.74
CA GLU A 12 -6.08 -9.92 -10.53
C GLU A 12 -4.73 -9.19 -10.58
N ALA A 13 -4.75 -7.86 -10.73
CA ALA A 13 -3.54 -7.04 -10.67
C ALA A 13 -2.82 -7.09 -9.30
N CYS A 14 -3.55 -7.30 -8.20
CA CYS A 14 -2.94 -7.48 -6.87
C CYS A 14 -2.27 -8.85 -6.75
N GLU A 15 -2.88 -9.91 -7.30
CA GLU A 15 -2.31 -11.26 -7.29
C GLU A 15 -1.03 -11.36 -8.14
N HIS A 16 -1.01 -10.67 -9.28
CA HIS A 16 0.14 -10.67 -10.20
C HIS A 16 1.05 -9.45 -10.03
N PHE A 17 0.90 -8.70 -8.92
CA PHE A 17 1.56 -7.41 -8.74
C PHE A 17 3.09 -7.46 -8.98
N SER A 18 3.74 -8.49 -8.44
CA SER A 18 5.20 -8.66 -8.56
C SER A 18 5.64 -9.01 -9.98
N ASP A 19 4.82 -9.75 -10.73
CA ASP A 19 5.10 -10.16 -12.11
C ASP A 19 4.93 -8.99 -13.10
N ILE A 20 3.91 -8.16 -12.87
CA ILE A 20 3.52 -7.08 -13.78
C ILE A 20 4.14 -5.73 -13.40
N TYR A 21 4.97 -5.69 -12.35
CA TYR A 21 5.54 -4.46 -11.81
C TYR A 21 6.39 -3.74 -12.86
N ARG A 22 5.98 -2.51 -13.22
CA ARG A 22 6.68 -1.70 -14.23
C ARG A 22 7.35 -0.46 -13.66
N ARG A 23 6.66 0.26 -12.77
CA ARG A 23 7.12 1.51 -12.15
C ARG A 23 6.50 1.66 -10.77
N ALA A 24 7.30 2.17 -9.84
CA ALA A 24 6.83 2.48 -8.49
C ALA A 24 5.73 3.55 -8.55
N ARG A 25 4.55 3.21 -8.02
CA ARG A 25 3.46 4.16 -7.78
C ARG A 25 2.97 3.97 -6.35
N GLY A 26 3.01 5.05 -5.57
CA GLY A 26 2.72 5.00 -4.14
C GLY A 26 3.96 4.85 -3.28
N LEU A 27 3.73 4.77 -1.98
CA LEU A 27 4.77 4.61 -0.97
C LEU A 27 4.65 3.24 -0.32
N PHE A 28 5.76 2.53 -0.23
CA PHE A 28 5.86 1.21 0.38
C PHE A 28 6.64 1.34 1.67
N ILE A 29 6.00 1.11 2.81
CA ILE A 29 6.63 1.22 4.13
C ILE A 29 6.62 -0.16 4.75
N SER A 30 7.78 -0.81 4.84
CA SER A 30 7.89 -2.13 5.44
C SER A 30 8.33 -2.05 6.90
N TYR A 31 7.93 -3.03 7.71
CA TYR A 31 8.29 -3.09 9.13
C TYR A 31 9.80 -3.01 9.43
N PRO A 32 10.70 -3.62 8.62
CA PRO A 32 12.14 -3.42 8.80
C PRO A 32 12.62 -1.98 8.63
N ASN A 33 11.81 -1.10 8.01
CA ASN A 33 12.11 0.31 7.80
C ASN A 33 11.32 1.24 8.74
N ARG A 34 10.70 0.73 9.82
CA ARG A 34 9.85 1.52 10.73
C ARG A 34 10.56 2.74 11.34
N ASP A 35 11.85 2.63 11.64
CA ASP A 35 12.65 3.73 12.18
C ASP A 35 12.94 4.85 11.15
N ARG A 36 12.53 4.66 9.89
CA ARG A 36 12.80 5.56 8.75
C ARG A 36 11.52 6.14 8.14
N ILE A 37 10.36 5.98 8.78
CA ILE A 37 9.08 6.43 8.22
C ILE A 37 9.11 7.92 7.90
N ASP A 38 9.63 8.77 8.78
CA ASP A 38 9.71 10.21 8.55
C ASP A 38 10.53 10.53 7.28
N ASP A 39 11.70 9.91 7.09
CA ASP A 39 12.52 10.07 5.89
C ASP A 39 11.79 9.62 4.62
N MET A 40 11.03 8.50 4.71
CA MET A 40 10.28 7.97 3.57
C MET A 40 9.14 8.90 3.17
N LEU A 41 8.45 9.52 4.13
CA LEU A 41 7.42 10.53 3.87
C LEU A 41 8.02 11.84 3.35
N GLN A 42 9.20 12.23 3.84
CA GLN A 42 9.94 13.40 3.36
C GLN A 42 10.32 13.26 1.88
N ASN A 43 10.73 12.05 1.47
CA ASN A 43 11.13 11.71 0.11
C ASN A 43 9.95 11.44 -0.84
N ALA A 44 8.71 11.49 -0.36
CA ALA A 44 7.55 11.39 -1.22
C ALA A 44 7.55 12.54 -2.24
N THR A 45 7.35 12.22 -3.52
CA THR A 45 7.36 13.22 -4.61
C THR A 45 6.26 14.28 -4.48
N LYS A 46 5.24 14.02 -3.65
CA LYS A 46 4.11 14.91 -3.40
C LYS A 46 4.38 15.74 -2.14
N GLN A 47 4.52 17.05 -2.31
CA GLN A 47 4.78 17.97 -1.19
C GLN A 47 3.51 18.26 -0.37
N ASN A 48 2.35 18.34 -1.03
CA ASN A 48 1.07 18.67 -0.39
C ASN A 48 0.09 17.52 -0.57
N VAL A 49 0.04 16.59 0.38
CA VAL A 49 -0.89 15.46 0.36
C VAL A 49 -2.12 15.81 1.21
N LYS A 50 -3.31 15.54 0.67
CA LYS A 50 -4.60 15.78 1.35
C LYS A 50 -5.42 14.51 1.54
N VAL A 51 -5.16 13.49 0.74
CA VAL A 51 -5.84 12.19 0.84
C VAL A 51 -4.81 11.07 0.75
N ILE A 52 -4.75 10.27 1.80
CA ILE A 52 -4.01 9.01 1.83
C ILE A 52 -5.01 7.87 1.80
N VAL A 53 -4.77 6.88 0.95
CA VAL A 53 -5.42 5.57 1.07
C VAL A 53 -4.33 4.57 1.38
N VAL A 54 -4.47 3.90 2.52
CA VAL A 54 -3.49 2.96 3.05
C VAL A 54 -4.11 1.57 3.22
N THR A 55 -3.31 0.53 3.02
CA THR A 55 -3.66 -0.88 3.28
C THR A 55 -2.42 -1.64 3.73
N ASP A 56 -2.59 -2.76 4.43
CA ASP A 56 -1.54 -3.73 4.73
C ASP A 56 -1.64 -5.01 3.89
N GLY A 57 -2.60 -5.05 2.96
CA GLY A 57 -2.79 -6.16 2.04
C GLY A 57 -3.40 -7.43 2.63
N GLU A 58 -3.84 -7.45 3.89
CA GLU A 58 -4.28 -8.70 4.55
C GLU A 58 -5.60 -9.26 3.99
N ARG A 59 -6.49 -8.36 3.54
CA ARG A 59 -7.80 -8.74 3.03
C ARG A 59 -8.15 -7.97 1.76
N ILE A 60 -7.61 -8.42 0.63
CA ILE A 60 -7.89 -7.86 -0.68
C ILE A 60 -9.17 -8.47 -1.24
N LEU A 61 -10.29 -7.76 -1.07
CA LEU A 61 -11.61 -8.17 -1.57
C LEU A 61 -11.96 -9.60 -1.10
N GLY A 62 -12.17 -10.53 -2.02
CA GLY A 62 -12.36 -11.96 -1.76
C GLY A 62 -11.11 -12.82 -1.96
N LEU A 63 -9.95 -12.21 -2.21
CA LEU A 63 -8.69 -12.87 -2.56
C LEU A 63 -7.78 -13.14 -1.36
N GLY A 64 -8.21 -12.72 -0.15
CA GLY A 64 -7.44 -12.90 1.07
C GLY A 64 -6.17 -12.04 1.10
N ASP A 65 -5.13 -12.59 1.72
CA ASP A 65 -3.86 -11.91 1.95
C ASP A 65 -3.01 -11.89 0.68
N GLN A 66 -2.69 -10.68 0.20
CA GLN A 66 -1.82 -10.47 -0.97
C GLN A 66 -0.55 -9.67 -0.62
N GLY A 67 -0.31 -9.43 0.67
CA GLY A 67 0.85 -8.69 1.17
C GLY A 67 1.06 -7.36 0.44
N ILE A 68 2.29 -7.13 -0.02
CA ILE A 68 2.64 -5.88 -0.73
C ILE A 68 1.82 -5.66 -2.03
N GLY A 69 1.31 -6.74 -2.63
CA GLY A 69 0.46 -6.68 -3.84
C GLY A 69 -0.85 -5.94 -3.61
N GLY A 70 -1.25 -5.76 -2.35
CA GLY A 70 -2.39 -4.94 -1.95
C GLY A 70 -2.32 -3.47 -2.41
N MET A 71 -1.15 -2.97 -2.82
CA MET A 71 -0.96 -1.62 -3.38
C MET A 71 -1.90 -1.28 -4.56
N GLY A 72 -2.39 -2.28 -5.30
CA GLY A 72 -3.39 -2.05 -6.36
C GLY A 72 -4.68 -1.38 -5.85
N ILE A 73 -5.11 -1.71 -4.63
CA ILE A 73 -6.34 -1.16 -4.03
C ILE A 73 -6.25 0.35 -3.75
N PRO A 74 -5.24 0.89 -3.02
CA PRO A 74 -5.15 2.32 -2.79
C PRO A 74 -4.95 3.10 -4.10
N ILE A 75 -4.23 2.57 -5.09
CA ILE A 75 -4.11 3.19 -6.42
C ILE A 75 -5.47 3.29 -7.11
N GLY A 76 -6.23 2.19 -7.12
CA GLY A 76 -7.57 2.12 -7.71
C GLY A 76 -8.55 3.07 -7.02
N LYS A 77 -8.60 3.05 -5.67
CA LYS A 77 -9.44 3.94 -4.88
C LYS A 77 -9.13 5.41 -5.15
N LEU A 78 -7.85 5.80 -5.15
CA LEU A 78 -7.49 7.20 -5.42
C LEU A 78 -7.81 7.64 -6.86
N SER A 79 -7.74 6.71 -7.82
CA SER A 79 -8.21 6.97 -9.18
C SER A 79 -9.71 7.29 -9.21
N LEU A 80 -10.52 6.61 -8.40
CA LEU A 80 -11.95 6.93 -8.24
C LEU A 80 -12.18 8.26 -7.52
N TYR A 81 -11.38 8.59 -6.50
CA TYR A 81 -11.46 9.88 -5.80
C TYR A 81 -11.21 11.04 -6.78
N THR A 82 -10.27 10.87 -7.71
CA THR A 82 -10.04 11.84 -8.78
C THR A 82 -11.16 11.85 -9.82
N ALA A 83 -11.50 10.69 -10.39
CA ALA A 83 -12.44 10.62 -11.50
C ALA A 83 -13.89 10.95 -11.11
N CYS A 84 -14.31 10.57 -9.90
CA CYS A 84 -15.69 10.72 -9.43
C CYS A 84 -15.83 11.86 -8.41
N GLY A 85 -14.82 12.09 -7.56
CA GLY A 85 -14.84 13.09 -6.50
C GLY A 85 -14.16 14.42 -6.84
N GLY A 86 -13.56 14.54 -8.04
CA GLY A 86 -12.87 15.76 -8.48
C GLY A 86 -11.59 16.08 -7.69
N ILE A 87 -11.05 15.13 -6.92
CA ILE A 87 -9.84 15.36 -6.12
C ILE A 87 -8.61 15.30 -7.02
N SER A 88 -7.85 16.39 -7.08
CA SER A 88 -6.63 16.44 -7.89
C SER A 88 -5.65 15.31 -7.51
N PRO A 89 -5.12 14.55 -8.47
CA PRO A 89 -4.14 13.49 -8.21
C PRO A 89 -2.79 14.05 -7.73
N ALA A 90 -2.59 15.37 -7.76
CA ALA A 90 -1.45 16.02 -7.12
C ALA A 90 -1.52 15.97 -5.58
N TYR A 91 -2.72 15.75 -5.02
CA TYR A 91 -2.98 15.77 -3.58
C TYR A 91 -3.25 14.38 -2.99
N THR A 92 -3.03 13.32 -3.75
CA THR A 92 -3.32 11.95 -3.33
C THR A 92 -2.04 11.11 -3.20
N LEU A 93 -1.98 10.26 -2.18
CA LEU A 93 -0.85 9.35 -1.95
C LEU A 93 -1.35 7.94 -1.59
N PRO A 94 -1.15 6.94 -2.47
CA PRO A 94 -1.40 5.54 -2.14
C PRO A 94 -0.25 5.00 -1.28
N VAL A 95 -0.57 4.29 -0.21
CA VAL A 95 0.41 3.72 0.73
C VAL A 95 0.12 2.24 0.96
N VAL A 96 1.17 1.41 1.07
CA VAL A 96 1.07 0.06 1.62
C VAL A 96 1.99 -0.07 2.83
N LEU A 97 1.45 -0.66 3.91
CA LEU A 97 2.19 -1.04 5.11
C LEU A 97 2.57 -2.52 5.01
N ASP A 98 3.81 -2.80 4.66
CA ASP A 98 4.30 -4.17 4.48
C ASP A 98 4.80 -4.75 5.80
N VAL A 99 3.86 -5.39 6.50
CA VAL A 99 4.05 -6.05 7.79
C VAL A 99 4.32 -7.55 7.65
N GLY A 100 4.62 -8.02 6.44
CA GLY A 100 4.68 -9.43 6.07
C GLY A 100 3.38 -9.93 5.45
N THR A 101 3.33 -11.23 5.14
CA THR A 101 2.15 -11.90 4.58
C THR A 101 2.06 -13.32 5.11
N ASN A 102 0.85 -13.76 5.43
CA ASN A 102 0.54 -15.14 5.81
C ASN A 102 0.16 -16.00 4.59
N ASN A 103 0.23 -15.45 3.38
CA ASN A 103 -0.03 -16.19 2.16
C ASN A 103 1.21 -17.02 1.76
N PRO A 104 1.16 -18.36 1.88
CA PRO A 104 2.31 -19.21 1.56
C PRO A 104 2.67 -19.19 0.08
N GLN A 105 1.73 -18.90 -0.82
CA GLN A 105 2.04 -18.77 -2.25
C GLN A 105 2.96 -17.57 -2.48
N ARG A 106 2.72 -16.45 -1.78
CA ARG A 106 3.56 -15.24 -1.88
C ARG A 106 4.91 -15.43 -1.21
N LEU A 107 4.96 -16.11 -0.06
CA LEU A 107 6.23 -16.40 0.62
C LEU A 107 7.15 -17.30 -0.21
N ASN A 108 6.58 -18.25 -0.95
CA ASN A 108 7.33 -19.19 -1.80
C ASN A 108 7.59 -18.66 -3.22
N ASP A 109 7.03 -17.52 -3.58
CA ASP A 109 7.20 -16.93 -4.91
C ASP A 109 8.57 -16.22 -5.00
N PRO A 110 9.47 -16.66 -5.89
CA PRO A 110 10.80 -16.07 -6.07
C PRO A 110 10.74 -14.63 -6.60
N LEU A 111 9.64 -14.23 -7.23
CA LEU A 111 9.44 -12.88 -7.74
C LEU A 111 8.76 -11.96 -6.72
N TYR A 112 8.23 -12.48 -5.60
CA TYR A 112 7.57 -11.67 -4.59
C TYR A 112 8.45 -10.51 -4.12
N MET A 113 7.95 -9.28 -4.32
CA MET A 113 8.69 -8.06 -4.03
C MET A 113 8.57 -7.60 -2.57
N GLY A 114 7.65 -8.19 -1.80
CA GLY A 114 7.39 -7.79 -0.43
C GLY A 114 8.35 -8.41 0.57
N TRP A 115 8.20 -8.04 1.83
CA TRP A 115 8.95 -8.61 2.92
C TRP A 115 8.56 -10.08 3.10
N ARG A 116 9.52 -10.98 2.82
CA ARG A 116 9.36 -12.43 2.95
C ARG A 116 9.41 -12.85 4.41
N HIS A 117 8.33 -12.55 5.12
CA HIS A 117 8.14 -12.85 6.52
C HIS A 117 6.63 -13.06 6.78
N PRO A 118 6.25 -13.99 7.68
CA PRO A 118 4.88 -14.05 8.21
C PRO A 118 4.45 -12.69 8.76
N ARG A 119 3.15 -12.41 8.88
CA ARG A 119 2.72 -11.13 9.44
C ARG A 119 3.22 -10.97 10.88
N ILE A 120 3.76 -9.79 11.19
CA ILE A 120 3.84 -9.36 12.60
C ILE A 120 2.43 -9.17 13.16
N SER A 121 2.26 -9.25 14.48
CA SER A 121 0.94 -9.21 15.09
C SER A 121 0.97 -8.57 16.47
N GLY A 122 -0.21 -8.30 17.03
CA GLY A 122 -0.35 -7.74 18.38
C GLY A 122 0.33 -6.38 18.52
N GLU A 123 1.10 -6.23 19.60
CA GLU A 123 1.73 -4.95 19.96
C GLU A 123 2.68 -4.43 18.89
N GLU A 124 3.45 -5.29 18.23
CA GLU A 124 4.38 -4.89 17.17
C GLU A 124 3.66 -4.21 16.00
N TYR A 125 2.53 -4.80 15.57
CA TYR A 125 1.71 -4.24 14.50
C TYR A 125 1.10 -2.90 14.90
N HIS A 126 0.53 -2.82 16.11
CA HIS A 126 -0.09 -1.60 16.60
C HIS A 126 0.93 -0.46 16.77
N ALA A 127 2.11 -0.76 17.30
CA ALA A 127 3.20 0.21 17.43
C ALA A 127 3.64 0.73 16.05
N PHE A 128 3.80 -0.15 15.06
CA PHE A 128 4.17 0.24 13.71
C PHE A 128 3.11 1.14 13.03
N VAL A 129 1.84 0.81 13.20
CA VAL A 129 0.74 1.64 12.67
C VAL A 129 0.72 3.01 13.36
N GLU A 130 0.93 3.06 14.68
CA GLU A 130 1.00 4.32 15.43
C GLU A 130 2.16 5.20 14.97
N GLU A 131 3.35 4.63 14.79
CA GLU A 131 4.52 5.33 14.23
C GLU A 131 4.20 5.94 12.86
N PHE A 132 3.53 5.18 11.99
CA PHE A 132 3.07 5.68 10.68
C PHE A 132 2.09 6.85 10.82
N ILE A 133 1.05 6.72 11.65
CA ILE A 133 0.04 7.75 11.84
C ILE A 133 0.67 9.04 12.39
N GLN A 134 1.56 8.93 13.37
CA GLN A 134 2.22 10.10 13.95
C GLN A 134 3.15 10.78 12.93
N ALA A 135 3.88 10.01 12.12
CA ALA A 135 4.72 10.57 11.06
C ALA A 135 3.90 11.29 9.97
N VAL A 136 2.76 10.73 9.57
CA VAL A 136 1.82 11.39 8.65
C VAL A 136 1.33 12.72 9.24
N LYS A 137 0.88 12.74 10.50
CA LYS A 137 0.42 13.96 11.17
C LYS A 137 1.50 15.04 11.31
N ARG A 138 2.75 14.63 11.57
CA ARG A 138 3.90 15.56 11.62
C ARG A 138 4.13 16.21 10.26
N ARG A 139 4.01 15.45 9.17
CA ARG A 139 4.32 15.92 7.82
C ARG A 139 3.16 16.69 7.16
N TRP A 140 1.92 16.22 7.33
CA TRP A 140 0.71 16.76 6.72
C TRP A 140 -0.43 16.80 7.77
N PRO A 141 -0.49 17.85 8.61
CA PRO A 141 -1.50 18.00 9.64
C PRO A 141 -2.90 18.34 9.11
#